data_AF-A0A3D2N221-F1
#
_entry.id   AF-A0A3D2N221-F1
#
_cell.length_a   1.000
_cell.length_b   1.000
_cell.length_c   1.000
_cell.angle_alpha   90.00
_cell.angle_beta   90.00
_cell.angle_gamma   90.00
#
_symmetry.space_group_name_H-M   'P 1'
#
loop_
_entity.id
_entity.type
_entity.pdbx_description
1 polymer ?
#
loop_
_entity_poly.entity_id
_entity_poly.type
_entity_poly.pdbx_seq_one_letter_code
_entity_poly.pdbx_strand_id
1 'polypeptide(L)'
;LEEPEIIRQGGKYGVKLRASAPSIHMMKAGITTTVSPIVGSERQSEELVMYLLQGFEEDPTRIWESNIFGKSLHELVNEGLHNKLFKMPVEARMKLQETLERIINEGCSGLICLIL
;
A
#
# COMPACT_ATOMS: atom_id res chain seq x y z
N LEU A 1 -28.89 1.32 -13.84
CA LEU A 1 -29.56 1.60 -15.13
C LEU A 1 -30.52 2.74 -14.86
N GLU A 2 -30.37 3.85 -15.56
CA GLU A 2 -31.27 5.00 -15.41
C GLU A 2 -32.45 4.89 -16.38
N GLU A 3 -33.51 5.67 -16.13
CA GLU A 3 -34.68 5.69 -17.00
C GLU A 3 -34.31 6.17 -18.42
N PRO A 4 -34.88 5.54 -19.46
CA PRO A 4 -34.67 5.96 -20.84
C PRO A 4 -35.28 7.34 -21.11
N GLU A 5 -34.51 8.24 -21.73
CA GLU A 5 -34.98 9.57 -22.13
C GLU A 5 -35.16 9.67 -23.65
N ILE A 6 -36.25 10.28 -24.12
CA ILE A 6 -36.44 10.59 -25.54
C ILE A 6 -35.59 11.82 -25.89
N ILE A 7 -34.73 11.69 -26.89
CA ILE A 7 -33.92 12.79 -27.42
C ILE A 7 -34.38 13.17 -28.83
N ARG A 8 -34.32 14.46 -29.15
CA ARG A 8 -34.62 14.99 -30.50
C ARG A 8 -33.41 15.74 -31.06
N GLN A 9 -32.92 15.33 -32.23
CA GLN A 9 -31.79 15.99 -32.90
C GLN A 9 -32.06 16.07 -34.41
N GLY A 10 -32.01 17.26 -34.99
CA GLY A 10 -32.19 17.48 -36.43
C GLY A 10 -33.52 16.93 -36.99
N GLY A 11 -34.62 17.04 -36.24
CA GLY A 11 -35.94 16.54 -36.65
C GLY A 11 -36.16 15.02 -36.44
N LYS A 12 -35.15 14.27 -36.00
CA LYS A 12 -35.24 12.84 -35.68
C LYS A 12 -35.43 12.62 -34.17
N TYR A 13 -36.06 11.50 -33.81
CA TYR A 13 -36.24 11.05 -32.43
C TYR A 13 -35.33 9.84 -32.13
N GLY A 14 -34.83 9.75 -30.91
CA GLY A 14 -34.04 8.62 -30.42
C GLY A 14 -34.28 8.38 -28.93
N VAL A 15 -33.68 7.31 -28.39
CA VAL A 15 -33.73 6.97 -26.97
C VAL A 15 -32.31 6.99 -26.41
N LYS A 16 -32.11 7.73 -25.32
CA LYS A 16 -30.87 7.74 -24.56
C LYS A 16 -30.99 6.76 -23.41
N LEU A 17 -30.07 5.80 -23.36
CA LEU A 17 -29.94 4.83 -22.27
C LEU A 17 -28.65 5.13 -21.51
N ARG A 18 -28.68 5.10 -20.18
CA ARG A 18 -27.47 5.18 -19.34
C ARG A 18 -27.37 3.98 -18.41
N ALA A 19 -26.18 3.40 -18.37
CA ALA A 19 -25.81 2.34 -17.45
C ALA A 19 -24.47 2.69 -16.80
N SER A 20 -24.30 2.29 -15.55
CA SER A 20 -23.05 2.39 -14.80
C SER A 20 -22.83 1.10 -14.05
N ALA A 21 -21.56 0.74 -13.86
CA ALA A 21 -21.16 -0.42 -13.07
C ALA A 21 -19.83 -0.09 -12.35
N PRO A 22 -19.66 -0.51 -11.08
CA PRO A 22 -18.40 -0.35 -10.39
C PRO A 22 -17.35 -1.32 -10.95
N SER A 23 -16.08 -0.88 -10.95
CA SER A 23 -14.93 -1.75 -11.22
C SER A 23 -14.01 -1.77 -10.01
N ILE A 24 -13.60 -2.97 -9.57
CA ILE A 24 -12.70 -3.15 -8.43
C ILE A 24 -11.35 -3.61 -8.94
N HIS A 25 -10.31 -2.83 -8.63
CA HIS A 25 -8.93 -3.13 -9.00
C HIS A 25 -8.09 -3.32 -7.73
N MET A 26 -7.71 -4.57 -7.44
CA MET A 26 -6.79 -4.87 -6.33
C MET A 26 -5.34 -4.79 -6.81
N MET A 27 -4.50 -4.11 -6.06
CA MET A 27 -3.06 -4.00 -6.35
C MET A 27 -2.24 -4.48 -5.16
N LYS A 28 -1.24 -5.31 -5.42
CA LYS A 28 -0.28 -5.76 -4.41
C LYS A 28 0.85 -4.73 -4.31
N ALA A 29 1.06 -4.18 -3.12
CA ALA A 29 2.21 -3.34 -2.80
C ALA A 29 3.15 -4.09 -1.84
N GLY A 30 4.42 -4.23 -2.23
CA GLY A 30 5.46 -4.78 -1.35
C GLY A 30 5.91 -3.71 -0.35
N ILE A 31 5.73 -3.97 0.95
CA ILE A 31 6.17 -3.06 2.01
C ILE A 31 7.39 -3.69 2.69
N THR A 32 8.50 -2.98 2.67
CA THR A 32 9.73 -3.37 3.35
C THR A 32 9.96 -2.45 4.54
N THR A 33 10.47 -2.97 5.64
CA THR A 33 10.95 -2.16 6.76
C THR A 33 12.28 -2.68 7.26
N THR A 34 13.06 -1.78 7.85
CA THR A 34 14.31 -2.10 8.52
C THR A 34 14.20 -1.53 9.92
N VAL A 35 14.64 -2.30 10.91
CA VAL A 35 14.70 -1.86 12.30
C VAL A 35 16.17 -1.77 12.67
N SER A 36 16.60 -0.60 13.14
CA SER A 36 17.95 -0.35 13.64
C SER A 36 17.87 -0.07 15.14
N PRO A 37 17.88 -1.12 15.99
CA PRO A 37 17.86 -0.95 17.43
C PRO A 37 19.06 -0.09 17.88
N ILE A 38 18.81 0.99 18.63
CA ILE A 38 19.88 1.84 19.17
C ILE A 38 20.28 1.30 20.55
N VAL A 39 21.45 0.70 20.60
CA VAL A 39 22.10 0.13 21.80
C VAL A 39 23.16 1.13 22.25
N GLY A 40 23.11 1.54 23.52
CA GLY A 40 23.82 2.71 24.05
C GLY A 40 25.30 2.79 23.66
N SER A 41 26.14 1.96 24.27
CA SER A 41 27.59 1.95 23.98
C SER A 41 27.97 1.00 22.85
N GLU A 42 29.17 1.19 22.29
CA GLU A 42 29.74 0.31 21.26
C GLU A 42 29.78 -1.15 21.70
N ARG A 43 30.25 -1.41 22.93
CA ARG A 43 30.27 -2.75 23.51
C ARG A 43 28.88 -3.39 23.59
N GLN A 44 27.85 -2.61 23.94
CA GLN A 44 26.47 -3.12 23.95
C GLN A 44 25.96 -3.45 22.54
N SER A 45 26.47 -2.74 21.53
CA SER A 45 26.20 -3.03 20.12
C SER A 45 26.82 -4.34 19.68
N GLU A 46 28.09 -4.57 20.03
CA GLU A 46 28.79 -5.83 19.76
C GLU A 46 28.11 -7.02 20.45
N GLU A 47 27.74 -6.87 21.73
CA GLU A 47 27.05 -7.92 22.50
C GLU A 47 25.69 -8.28 21.87
N LEU A 48 24.93 -7.28 21.38
CA LEU A 48 23.67 -7.52 20.69
C LEU A 48 23.88 -8.27 19.36
N VAL A 49 24.89 -7.88 18.57
CA VAL A 49 25.20 -8.54 17.30
C VAL A 49 25.58 -10.01 17.53
N MET A 50 26.46 -10.28 18.50
CA MET A 50 26.84 -11.66 18.84
C MET A 50 25.63 -12.49 19.29
N TYR A 51 24.76 -11.91 20.13
CA TYR A 51 23.52 -12.58 20.57
C TYR A 51 22.60 -12.95 19.40
N LEU A 52 22.40 -12.03 18.46
CA LEU A 52 21.57 -12.27 17.27
C LEU A 52 22.18 -13.30 16.33
N LEU A 53 23.50 -13.26 16.12
CA LEU A 53 24.21 -14.23 15.29
C LEU A 53 24.13 -15.64 15.88
N GLN A 54 24.34 -15.78 17.18
CA GLN A 54 24.23 -17.07 17.85
C GLN A 54 22.80 -17.64 17.74
N GLY A 55 21.79 -16.80 17.97
CA GLY A 55 20.39 -17.22 17.80
C GLY A 55 20.06 -17.61 16.36
N PHE A 56 20.65 -16.92 15.38
CA PHE A 56 20.46 -17.20 13.96
C PHE A 56 21.11 -18.53 13.53
N GLU A 57 22.30 -18.85 14.04
CA GLU A 57 22.99 -20.12 13.77
C GLU A 57 22.24 -21.33 14.35
N GLU A 58 21.63 -21.18 15.52
CA GLU A 58 20.82 -22.23 16.14
C GLU A 58 19.47 -22.44 15.42
N ASP A 59 18.72 -21.36 15.21
CA ASP A 59 17.46 -21.37 14.49
C ASP A 59 17.13 -19.96 13.93
N PRO A 60 17.21 -19.77 12.59
CA PRO A 60 16.91 -18.50 11.93
C PRO A 60 15.51 -17.94 12.23
N THR A 61 14.56 -18.80 12.63
CA THR A 61 13.18 -18.38 12.93
C THR A 61 13.01 -17.88 14.36
N ARG A 62 13.84 -18.34 15.30
CA ARG A 62 13.76 -17.92 16.72
C ARG A 62 14.26 -16.51 16.95
N ILE A 63 15.04 -15.95 16.02
CA ILE A 63 15.49 -14.55 16.10
C ILE A 63 14.31 -13.56 16.18
N TRP A 64 13.14 -13.93 15.67
CA TRP A 64 11.92 -13.12 15.76
C TRP A 64 11.38 -13.02 17.18
N GLU A 65 11.63 -14.04 18.01
CA GLU A 65 11.24 -14.10 19.42
C GLU A 65 12.30 -13.46 20.33
N SER A 66 13.49 -13.16 19.80
CA SER A 66 14.56 -12.50 20.55
C SER A 66 14.05 -11.19 21.16
N ASN A 67 14.21 -11.09 22.49
CA ASN A 67 13.81 -9.92 23.25
C ASN A 67 14.91 -8.84 23.16
N ILE A 68 14.60 -7.75 22.48
CA ILE A 68 15.48 -6.61 22.27
C ILE A 68 14.81 -5.40 22.92
N PHE A 69 15.38 -4.91 24.03
CA PHE A 69 14.86 -3.77 24.79
C PHE A 69 13.44 -3.93 25.37
N GLY A 70 13.08 -5.14 25.80
CA GLY A 70 11.77 -5.39 26.41
C GLY A 70 10.63 -5.56 25.40
N LYS A 71 10.96 -5.62 24.10
CA LYS A 71 10.05 -6.03 23.02
C LYS A 71 10.69 -7.14 22.20
N SER A 72 9.87 -8.00 21.61
CA SER A 72 10.38 -8.95 20.60
C SER A 72 10.85 -8.21 19.33
N LEU A 73 11.83 -8.77 18.61
CA LEU A 73 12.20 -8.27 17.29
C LEU A 73 10.99 -8.24 16.34
N HIS A 74 10.09 -9.23 16.47
CA HIS A 74 8.84 -9.28 15.74
C HIS A 74 7.96 -8.04 15.97
N GLU A 75 7.78 -7.62 17.23
CA GLU A 75 7.02 -6.40 17.56
C GLU A 75 7.64 -5.16 16.91
N LEU A 76 8.96 -4.99 17.02
CA LEU A 76 9.66 -3.83 16.45
C LEU A 76 9.49 -3.76 14.93
N VAL A 77 9.58 -4.89 14.25
CA VAL A 77 9.37 -4.97 12.79
C VAL A 77 7.91 -4.71 12.43
N ASN A 78 6.96 -5.27 13.18
CA ASN A 78 5.54 -5.02 12.96
C ASN A 78 5.17 -3.55 13.13
N GLU A 79 5.72 -2.87 14.13
CA GLU A 79 5.52 -1.42 14.32
C GLU A 79 6.01 -0.63 13.09
N GLY A 80 7.20 -0.98 12.57
CA GLY A 80 7.74 -0.37 11.36
C GLY A 80 6.87 -0.62 10.11
N LEU A 81 6.36 -1.84 9.94
CA LEU A 81 5.46 -2.20 8.85
C LEU A 81 4.12 -1.46 8.97
N HIS A 82 3.52 -1.47 10.16
CA HIS A 82 2.24 -0.82 10.43
C HIS A 82 2.33 0.67 10.07
N ASN A 83 3.37 1.37 10.55
CA ASN A 83 3.58 2.78 10.23
C ASN A 83 3.67 3.05 8.72
N LYS A 84 4.29 2.17 7.94
CA LYS A 84 4.37 2.32 6.47
C LYS A 84 3.05 2.02 5.78
N LEU A 85 2.28 1.04 6.25
CA LEU A 85 0.97 0.67 5.71
C LEU A 85 -0.04 1.83 5.78
N PHE A 86 0.00 2.62 6.86
CA PHE A 86 -0.89 3.78 7.03
C PHE A 86 -0.36 5.07 6.41
N LYS A 87 0.80 5.02 5.73
CA LYS A 87 1.47 6.24 5.25
C LYS A 87 0.83 6.85 4.00
N MET A 88 0.09 6.08 3.21
CA MET A 88 -0.57 6.61 2.01
C MET A 88 -1.81 7.43 2.42
N PRO A 89 -1.81 8.77 2.22
CA PRO A 89 -2.93 9.62 2.60
C PRO A 89 -4.16 9.36 1.74
N VAL A 90 -5.34 9.71 2.25
CA VAL A 90 -6.63 9.46 1.60
C VAL A 90 -6.69 10.19 0.26
N GLU A 91 -6.19 11.42 0.19
CA GLU A 91 -6.18 12.25 -1.01
C GLU A 91 -5.40 11.60 -2.15
N ALA A 92 -4.27 10.95 -1.84
CA ALA A 92 -3.49 10.22 -2.84
C ALA A 92 -4.25 8.98 -3.35
N ARG A 93 -5.01 8.29 -2.48
CA ARG A 93 -5.84 7.13 -2.87
C ARG A 93 -6.97 7.57 -3.81
N MET A 94 -7.64 8.68 -3.48
CA MET A 94 -8.70 9.25 -4.31
C MET A 94 -8.19 9.66 -5.70
N LYS A 95 -7.06 10.37 -5.78
CA LYS A 95 -6.46 10.75 -7.08
C LYS A 95 -6.11 9.53 -7.94
N LEU A 96 -5.62 8.45 -7.32
CA LEU A 96 -5.29 7.22 -8.04
C LEU A 96 -6.55 6.51 -8.55
N GLN A 97 -7.62 6.48 -7.74
CA GLN A 97 -8.93 5.98 -8.16
C GLN A 97 -9.49 6.78 -9.34
N GLU A 98 -9.54 8.11 -9.23
CA GLU A 98 -10.05 9.00 -10.29
C GLU A 98 -9.26 8.82 -11.60
N THR A 99 -7.94 8.66 -11.48
CA THR A 99 -7.08 8.40 -12.63
C THR A 99 -7.45 7.09 -13.31
N LEU A 100 -7.64 6.01 -12.54
CA LEU A 100 -8.10 4.72 -13.07
C LEU A 100 -9.49 4.81 -13.71
N GLU A 101 -10.44 5.50 -13.07
CA GLU A 101 -11.79 5.70 -13.59
C GLU A 101 -11.78 6.45 -14.93
N ARG A 102 -10.97 7.51 -15.05
CA ARG A 102 -10.81 8.25 -16.32
C ARG A 102 -10.23 7.37 -17.41
N ILE A 103 -9.22 6.56 -17.11
CA ILE A 103 -8.63 5.64 -18.10
C ILE A 103 -9.66 4.64 -18.61
N ILE A 104 -10.52 4.10 -17.74
CA ILE A 104 -11.54 3.12 -18.12
C ILE A 104 -12.63 3.77 -18.97
N ASN A 105 -13.10 4.96 -18.60
CA ASN A 105 -14.23 5.62 -19.27
C ASN A 105 -13.84 6.35 -20.56
N GLU A 106 -12.71 7.06 -20.54
CA GLU A 106 -12.29 7.97 -21.62
C GLU A 106 -11.22 7.32 -22.51
N GLY A 107 -10.63 6.20 -22.06
CA GLY A 107 -9.42 5.65 -22.64
C GLY A 107 -8.19 6.45 -22.26
N CYS A 108 -7.01 5.86 -22.42
CA CYS A 108 -5.75 6.56 -22.23
C CYS A 108 -4.78 6.23 -23.36
N SER A 109 -4.39 7.24 -24.13
CA SER A 109 -3.39 7.12 -25.20
C SER A 109 -2.02 7.70 -24.81
N GLY A 110 -1.80 8.01 -23.53
CA GLY A 110 -0.68 8.80 -23.05
C GLY A 110 -0.11 8.34 -21.71
N LEU A 111 0.58 9.26 -21.01
CA LEU A 111 1.30 9.02 -19.76
C LEU A 111 0.44 9.39 -18.54
N ILE A 112 0.44 8.54 -17.53
CA ILE A 112 -0.05 8.85 -16.19
C ILE A 112 1.13 9.35 -15.36
N CYS A 113 1.04 10.58 -14.84
CA CYS A 113 2.04 11.13 -13.93
C CYS A 113 1.43 11.27 -12.53
N LEU A 114 2.03 10.63 -11.54
CA LEU A 114 1.70 10.79 -10.13
C LEU A 114 2.82 11.62 -9.48
N ILE A 115 2.48 12.82 -9.01
CA ILE A 115 3.40 13.69 -8.28
C ILE A 115 3.09 13.57 -6.79
N LEU A 116 4.10 13.23 -6.00
CA LEU A 116 4.02 12.96 -4.56
C LEU A 116 4.77 14.04 -3.78
#